data_AF-D4YPZ4-F1
#
_entry.id   AF-D4YPZ4-F1
#
_cell.length_a   1.000
_cell.length_b   1.000
_cell.length_c   1.000
_cell.angle_alpha   90.00
_cell.angle_beta   90.00
_cell.angle_gamma   90.00
#
_symmetry.space_group_name_H-M   'P 1'
#
loop_
_entity.id
_entity.type
_entity.pdbx_description
1 polymer ?
#
loop_
_entity_poly.entity_id
_entity_poly.type
_entity_poly.pdbx_seq_one_letter_code
_entity_poly.pdbx_strand_id
1 'polypeptide(L)' 'MPVEGADLSIGLYSPERCIADAFRLRGQLGYEIARDSLREWLRRGGKPNSLIQIALQLPRAKTPITRALETLS' A
#
# COMPACT_ATOMS: atom_id res chain seq x y z
N MET A 1 -3.73 -34.26 9.44
CA MET A 1 -5.12 -33.72 9.45
C MET A 1 -5.15 -32.57 8.46
N PRO A 2 -6.15 -32.49 7.56
CA PRO A 2 -6.31 -31.31 6.71
C PRO A 2 -6.63 -30.08 7.57
N VAL A 3 -6.07 -28.93 7.20
CA VAL A 3 -6.36 -27.65 7.87
C VAL A 3 -7.73 -27.19 7.38
N GLU A 4 -8.63 -26.90 8.32
CA GLU A 4 -9.96 -26.38 8.01
C GLU A 4 -9.85 -25.07 7.21
N GLY A 5 -10.57 -24.97 6.10
CA GLY A 5 -10.57 -23.78 5.24
C GLY A 5 -9.43 -23.70 4.21
N ALA A 6 -8.60 -24.74 4.04
CA ALA A 6 -7.51 -24.74 3.07
C ALA A 6 -7.95 -24.50 1.62
N ASP A 7 -9.19 -24.88 1.26
CA ASP A 7 -9.75 -24.69 -0.09
C ASP A 7 -10.57 -23.39 -0.24
N LEU A 8 -10.62 -22.55 0.80
CA LEU A 8 -11.32 -21.28 0.75
C LEU A 8 -10.55 -20.25 -0.06
N SER A 9 -11.22 -19.63 -1.03
CA SER A 9 -10.70 -18.46 -1.73
C SER A 9 -11.17 -17.19 -1.00
N ILE A 10 -10.23 -16.31 -0.68
CA ILE A 10 -10.52 -15.00 -0.08
C ILE A 10 -10.02 -13.90 -1.00
N GLY A 11 -10.81 -12.82 -1.11
CA GLY A 11 -10.38 -11.62 -1.79
C GLY A 11 -9.34 -10.88 -0.96
N LEU A 12 -8.16 -10.65 -1.52
CA LEU A 12 -7.14 -9.80 -0.94
C LEU A 12 -7.03 -8.50 -1.74
N TYR A 13 -6.79 -7.41 -1.03
CA TYR A 13 -6.44 -6.16 -1.69
C TYR A 13 -5.06 -6.26 -2.34
N SER A 14 -4.88 -5.54 -3.45
CA SER A 14 -3.58 -5.43 -4.08
C SER A 14 -2.58 -4.70 -3.18
N PRO A 15 -1.26 -4.92 -3.35
CA PRO A 15 -0.25 -4.19 -2.60
C PRO A 15 -0.40 -2.66 -2.71
N GLU A 16 -0.76 -2.14 -3.89
CA GLU A 16 -1.00 -0.72 -4.12
C GLU A 16 -2.14 -0.19 -3.24
N ARG A 17 -3.24 -0.95 -3.16
CA ARG A 17 -4.38 -0.58 -2.33
C ARG A 17 -4.02 -0.59 -0.86
N CYS A 18 -3.31 -1.63 -0.40
CA CYS A 18 -2.84 -1.73 0.99
C CYS A 18 -1.91 -0.56 1.36
N ILE A 19 -0.94 -0.21 0.50
CA ILE A 19 -0.02 0.91 0.73
C ILE A 19 -0.79 2.24 0.74
N ALA A 20 -1.73 2.44 -0.20
CA ALA A 20 -2.52 3.66 -0.24
C ALA A 20 -3.39 3.84 1.01
N ASP A 21 -3.96 2.74 1.53
CA ASP A 21 -4.70 2.77 2.79
C ASP A 21 -3.78 3.05 3.99
N ALA A 22 -2.56 2.50 4.03
CA ALA A 22 -1.58 2.84 5.07
C ALA A 22 -1.28 4.35 5.10
N PHE A 23 -1.11 4.99 3.94
CA PHE A 23 -0.95 6.45 3.87
C PHE A 23 -2.20 7.22 4.27
N ARG A 24 -3.38 6.75 3.85
CA ARG A 24 -4.68 7.38 4.18
C ARG A 24 -4.98 7.31 5.67
N LEU A 25 -4.58 6.21 6.32
CA LEU A 25 -4.87 5.90 7.72
C LEU A 25 -3.67 6.09 8.66
N ARG A 26 -2.57 6.70 8.21
CA ARG A 26 -1.34 6.91 8.99
C ARG A 26 -1.52 7.62 10.34
N GLY A 27 -2.60 8.38 10.52
CA GLY A 27 -2.94 8.98 11.82
C GLY A 27 -3.39 7.97 12.88
N GLN A 28 -3.81 6.77 12.46
CA GLN A 28 -4.22 5.67 13.33
C GLN A 28 -3.17 4.55 13.37
N LEU A 29 -2.51 4.29 12.24
CA LEU A 29 -1.55 3.18 12.08
C LEU A 29 -0.10 3.56 12.36
N GLY A 30 0.22 4.84 12.52
CA GLY A 30 1.60 5.32 12.54
C GLY A 30 2.10 5.70 11.14
N TYR A 31 3.11 6.58 11.10
CA TYR A 31 3.63 7.14 9.85
C TYR A 31 4.67 6.23 9.20
N GLU A 32 5.35 5.43 10.02
CA GLU A 32 6.38 4.46 9.66
C GLU A 32 5.82 3.35 8.76
N ILE A 33 4.66 2.78 9.11
CA ILE A 33 4.06 1.65 8.37
C ILE A 33 3.89 1.99 6.88
N ALA A 34 3.35 3.18 6.58
CA ALA A 34 3.14 3.61 5.21
C ALA A 34 4.46 3.76 4.43
N ARG A 35 5.48 4.34 5.07
CA ARG A 35 6.79 4.60 4.45
C ARG A 35 7.58 3.32 4.23
N ASP A 36 7.61 2.44 5.23
CA ASP A 36 8.37 1.20 5.16
C ASP A 36 7.73 0.21 4.19
N SER A 37 6.39 0.13 4.17
CA SER A 37 5.66 -0.66 3.17
C SER A 37 5.94 -0.16 1.75
N LEU A 38 5.94 1.16 1.54
CA LEU A 38 6.27 1.74 0.24
C LEU A 38 7.71 1.43 -0.18
N ARG A 39 8.69 1.63 0.72
CA ARG A 39 10.10 1.36 0.45
C ARG A 39 10.31 -0.11 0.06
N GLU A 40 9.75 -1.03 0.84
CA GLU A 40 9.89 -2.46 0.59
C GLU A 40 9.22 -2.88 -0.72
N TRP A 41 8.03 -2.35 -1.01
CA TRP A 41 7.33 -2.63 -2.26
C TRP A 41 8.10 -2.13 -3.49
N LEU A 42 8.66 -0.92 -3.44
CA LEU A 42 9.53 -0.40 -4.50
C LEU A 42 10.78 -1.25 -4.68
N ARG A 43 11.43 -1.67 -3.57
CA ARG A 43 12.59 -2.58 -3.60
C ARG A 43 12.30 -3.90 -4.31
N ARG A 44 11.05 -4.38 -4.23
CA ARG A 44 10.57 -5.59 -4.92
C ARG A 44 10.13 -5.35 -6.38
N GLY A 45 10.36 -4.15 -6.93
CA GLY A 45 10.00 -3.81 -8.31
C GLY A 45 8.58 -3.23 -8.46
N GLY A 46 7.99 -2.74 -7.37
CA GLY A 46 6.74 -1.99 -7.40
C GLY A 46 6.82 -0.79 -8.35
N LYS A 47 5.74 -0.54 -9.11
CA LYS A 47 5.69 0.51 -10.13
C LYS A 47 4.99 1.75 -9.58
N PRO A 48 5.69 2.87 -9.34
CA PRO A 48 5.10 4.08 -8.75
C PRO A 48 3.82 4.55 -9.46
N ASN A 49 3.77 4.46 -10.79
CA ASN A 49 2.58 4.87 -11.56
C ASN A 49 1.34 4.04 -11.19
N SER A 50 1.47 2.72 -11.01
CA SER A 50 0.36 1.85 -10.60
C SER A 50 -0.20 2.25 -9.22
N LEU A 51 0.68 2.58 -8.27
CA LEU A 51 0.28 3.06 -6.95
C LEU A 51 -0.43 4.43 -7.04
N ILE A 52 0.06 5.35 -7.87
CA ILE A 52 -0.57 6.65 -8.08
C ILE A 52 -1.98 6.49 -8.67
N GLN A 53 -2.20 5.58 -9.62
CA GLN A 53 -3.55 5.34 -10.17
C GLN A 53 -4.55 4.95 -9.08
N ILE A 54 -4.15 4.08 -8.14
CA ILE A 54 -4.99 3.71 -6.99
C ILE A 54 -5.16 4.90 -6.03
N ALA A 55 -4.09 5.63 -5.74
CA ALA A 55 -4.13 6.77 -4.83
C ALA A 55 -5.05 7.91 -5.30
N LEU A 56 -5.20 8.11 -6.61
CA LEU A 56 -6.11 9.09 -7.19
C LEU A 56 -7.59 8.81 -6.88
N GLN A 57 -7.94 7.54 -6.64
CA GLN A 57 -9.31 7.13 -6.33
C GLN A 57 -9.64 7.22 -4.84
N LEU A 58 -8.67 7.56 -3.99
CA LEU A 58 -8.78 7.49 -2.53
C LEU A 58 -8.55 8.85 -1.87
N PRO A 59 -9.41 9.25 -0.91
CA PRO A 59 -9.24 10.52 -0.23
C PRO A 59 -7.96 10.51 0.61
N ARG A 60 -7.23 11.64 0.63
CA ARG A 60 -6.06 11.87 1.51
C ARG A 60 -4.88 10.91 1.26
N ALA A 61 -4.86 10.18 0.13
CA ALA A 61 -3.78 9.26 -0.24
C ALA A 61 -2.76 9.90 -1.20
N LYS A 62 -3.22 10.59 -2.25
CA LYS A 62 -2.36 11.14 -3.32
C LYS A 62 -1.17 11.95 -2.80
N THR A 63 -1.42 13.07 -2.13
CA THR A 63 -0.36 14.01 -1.71
C THR A 63 0.73 13.36 -0.84
N PRO A 64 0.41 12.61 0.24
CA PRO A 64 1.47 12.00 1.04
C PRO A 64 2.24 10.90 0.28
N ILE A 65 1.59 10.16 -0.62
CA ILE A 65 2.27 9.16 -1.47
C ILE A 65 3.22 9.83 -2.44
N THR A 66 2.79 10.88 -3.15
CA THR A 66 3.65 11.62 -4.08
C THR A 66 4.89 12.16 -3.38
N ARG A 67 4.74 12.81 -2.22
CA ARG A 67 5.87 13.29 -1.42
C ARG A 67 6.82 12.18 -0.98
N ALA A 68 6.27 11.03 -0.58
CA ALA A 68 7.08 9.90 -0.17
C ALA A 68 7.87 9.32 -1.36
N LEU A 69 7.25 9.21 -2.54
CA LEU A 69 7.92 8.80 -3.77
C LEU A 69 9.04 9.76 -4.16
N GLU A 70 8.80 11.08 -4.10
CA GLU A 70 9.84 12.10 -4.36
C GLU A 70 11.04 11.97 -3.42
N THR A 71 10.84 11.52 -2.19
CA THR A 71 11.91 11.32 -1.19
C THR A 71 12.67 10.00 -1.36
N LEU A 72 12.05 9.01 -2.01
CA LEU A 72 12.60 7.66 -2.21
C LEU A 72 13.15 7.44 -3.62
N SER A 73 13.00 8.43 -4.51
CA SER A 73 13.48 8.41 -5.89
C SER A 73 14.99 8.63 -5.98
#